data_AF-A0A7V1PYE8-F1
#
_entry.id   AF-A0A7V1PYE8-F1
#
_cell.length_a   1.000
_cell.length_b   1.000
_cell.length_c   1.000
_cell.angle_alpha   90.00
_cell.angle_beta   90.00
_cell.angle_gamma   90.00
#
_symmetry.space_group_name_H-M   'P 1'
#
loop_
_entity.id
_entity.type
_entity.pdbx_description
1 polymer ?
#
loop_
_entity_poly.entity_id
_entity_poly.type
_entity_poly.pdbx_seq_one_letter_code
_entity_poly.pdbx_strand_id
1 'polypeptide(L)'
;MNSISNYITKKNNAGEKVLSVFLTSGFPDKENFSELALKLLETGADMLEIGFPFSDPLADGPVIQLSSNIALKNKINLETTFR
;
A
#
# COMPACT_ATOMS: atom_id res chain seq x y z
N MET A 1 -12.06 -11.37 -17.21
CA MET A 1 -11.59 -11.13 -15.83
C MET A 1 -10.29 -10.33 -15.89
N ASN A 2 -10.08 -9.40 -14.96
CA ASN A 2 -8.84 -8.61 -14.87
C ASN A 2 -7.73 -9.39 -14.14
N SER A 3 -6.51 -8.84 -14.10
CA SER A 3 -5.34 -9.47 -13.48
C SER A 3 -5.57 -9.85 -12.00
N ILE A 4 -6.23 -8.97 -11.24
CA ILE A 4 -6.53 -9.18 -9.82
C ILE A 4 -7.48 -10.36 -9.63
N SER A 5 -8.62 -10.38 -10.35
CA SER A 5 -9.58 -11.48 -10.27
C SER A 5 -8.94 -12.81 -10.63
N ASN A 6 -8.10 -12.85 -11.68
CA ASN A 6 -7.40 -14.07 -12.09
C ASN A 6 -6.47 -14.58 -10.98
N TYR A 7 -5.71 -13.70 -10.33
CA TYR A 7 -4.79 -14.07 -9.26
C TYR A 7 -5.54 -14.61 -8.02
N ILE A 8 -6.59 -13.92 -7.60
CA ILE A 8 -7.42 -14.34 -6.46
C ILE A 8 -8.07 -15.70 -6.73
N THR A 9 -8.63 -15.90 -7.92
CA THR A 9 -9.22 -17.19 -8.30
C THR A 9 -8.17 -18.31 -8.31
N LYS A 10 -6.96 -18.04 -8.83
CA LYS A 10 -5.87 -19.03 -8.83
C LYS A 10 -5.50 -19.46 -7.40
N LYS A 11 -5.32 -18.50 -6.48
CA LYS A 11 -4.99 -18.78 -5.07
C LYS A 11 -6.09 -19.56 -4.36
N ASN A 12 -7.34 -19.13 -4.52
CA ASN A 12 -8.49 -19.83 -3.94
C ASN A 12 -8.61 -21.28 -4.46
N ASN A 13 -8.39 -21.50 -5.76
CA ASN A 13 -8.42 -22.85 -6.36
C ASN A 13 -7.28 -23.75 -5.86
N ALA A 14 -6.15 -23.17 -5.43
CA ALA A 14 -5.05 -23.88 -4.79
C ALA A 14 -5.28 -24.13 -3.29
N GLY A 15 -6.41 -23.69 -2.72
CA GLY A 15 -6.69 -23.78 -1.28
C GLY A 15 -5.95 -22.74 -0.44
N GLU A 16 -5.31 -21.75 -1.07
CA GLU A 16 -4.58 -20.67 -0.42
C GLU A 16 -5.47 -19.43 -0.23
N LYS A 17 -5.04 -18.51 0.64
CA LYS A 17 -5.64 -17.17 0.80
C LYS A 17 -4.70 -16.11 0.28
N VAL A 18 -5.29 -14.99 -0.13
CA VAL A 18 -4.55 -13.82 -0.61
C VAL A 18 -4.24 -12.90 0.56
N LEU A 19 -2.98 -12.52 0.70
CA LEU A 19 -2.52 -11.48 1.62
C LEU A 19 -2.35 -10.14 0.88
N SER A 20 -3.28 -9.22 1.12
CA SER A 20 -3.16 -7.82 0.69
C SER A 20 -2.62 -6.97 1.83
N VAL A 21 -1.58 -6.17 1.57
CA VAL A 21 -0.97 -5.28 2.58
C VAL A 21 -1.14 -3.83 2.19
N PHE A 22 -1.75 -3.04 3.07
CA PHE A 22 -1.90 -1.59 2.91
C PHE A 22 -0.69 -0.82 3.42
N LEU A 23 -0.22 0.15 2.64
CA LEU A 23 0.85 1.08 2.98
C LEU A 23 0.46 2.51 2.59
N THR A 24 0.74 3.48 3.43
CA THR A 24 0.65 4.89 3.05
C THR A 24 1.90 5.30 2.28
N SER A 25 1.74 5.85 1.08
CA SER A 25 2.85 6.28 0.22
C SER A 25 3.82 7.21 0.95
N GLY A 26 5.11 6.86 0.93
CA GLY A 26 6.19 7.63 1.55
C GLY A 26 6.19 7.66 3.09
N PHE A 27 5.51 6.70 3.73
CA PHE A 27 5.63 6.41 5.16
C PHE A 27 6.43 5.11 5.38
N PRO A 28 7.35 5.02 6.37
CA PRO A 28 7.68 6.04 7.36
C PRO A 28 8.47 7.24 6.81
N ASP A 29 9.20 7.02 5.72
CA ASP A 29 9.95 8.03 4.99
C ASP A 29 9.87 7.76 3.48
N LYS A 30 10.22 8.78 2.69
CA LYS A 30 10.08 8.72 1.23
C LYS A 30 11.15 7.83 0.60
N GLU A 31 12.34 7.87 1.17
CA GLU A 31 13.57 7.28 0.64
C GLU A 31 13.51 5.75 0.65
N ASN A 32 12.96 5.16 1.70
CA ASN A 32 12.91 3.71 1.91
C ASN A 32 11.57 3.08 1.53
N PHE A 33 10.55 3.87 1.18
CA PHE A 33 9.20 3.37 0.92
C PHE A 33 9.15 2.28 -0.17
N SER A 34 9.82 2.51 -1.30
CA SER A 34 9.82 1.56 -2.42
C SER A 34 10.52 0.25 -2.07
N GLU A 35 11.62 0.32 -1.32
CA GLU A 35 12.33 -0.88 -0.84
C GLU A 35 11.44 -1.68 0.12
N LEU A 36 10.78 -1.01 1.07
CA LEU A 36 9.83 -1.64 2.00
C LEU A 36 8.69 -2.33 1.25
N ALA A 37 8.07 -1.64 0.28
CA ALA A 37 6.99 -2.17 -0.54
C ALA A 37 7.42 -3.44 -1.29
N LEU A 38 8.57 -3.40 -1.98
CA LEU A 38 9.11 -4.56 -2.69
C LEU A 38 9.45 -5.70 -1.71
N LYS A 39 10.00 -5.38 -0.54
CA LYS A 39 10.35 -6.40 0.45
C LYS A 39 9.13 -7.15 0.98
N LEU A 40 7.99 -6.49 1.11
CA LEU A 40 6.74 -7.14 1.51
C LEU A 40 6.28 -8.17 0.47
N LEU A 41 6.41 -7.86 -0.82
CA LEU A 41 6.11 -8.82 -1.89
C LEU A 41 7.07 -10.03 -1.86
N GLU A 42 8.36 -9.80 -1.61
CA GLU A 42 9.34 -10.90 -1.48
C GLU A 42 9.08 -11.80 -0.27
N THR A 43 8.51 -11.25 0.80
CA THR A 43 8.35 -11.94 2.09
C THR A 43 6.96 -12.56 2.29
N GLY A 44 6.07 -12.43 1.33
CA GLY A 44 4.82 -13.20 1.27
C GLY A 44 3.54 -12.40 1.06
N ALA A 45 3.60 -11.07 0.90
CA ALA A 45 2.44 -10.33 0.42
C ALA A 45 2.14 -10.72 -1.03
N ASP A 46 0.87 -11.01 -1.32
CA ASP A 46 0.41 -11.29 -2.67
C ASP A 46 0.15 -10.01 -3.47
N MET A 47 -0.24 -8.94 -2.77
CA MET A 47 -0.55 -7.64 -3.35
C MET A 47 -0.33 -6.52 -2.34
N LEU A 48 -0.14 -5.31 -2.88
CA LEU A 48 -0.02 -4.08 -2.09
C LEU A 48 -1.16 -3.14 -2.42
N GLU A 49 -1.69 -2.50 -1.39
CA GLU A 49 -2.58 -1.36 -1.48
C GLU A 49 -1.79 -0.10 -1.12
N ILE A 50 -1.53 0.76 -2.11
CA ILE A 50 -0.78 2.00 -1.91
C ILE A 50 -1.78 3.13 -1.69
N GLY A 51 -1.90 3.57 -0.43
CA GLY A 51 -2.72 4.70 -0.03
C GLY A 51 -2.04 6.01 -0.35
N PHE A 52 -2.72 6.88 -1.11
CA PHE A 52 -2.29 8.26 -1.28
C PHE A 52 -2.60 9.05 0.00
N PRO A 53 -1.62 9.78 0.57
CA PRO A 53 -1.87 10.56 1.76
C PRO A 53 -2.80 11.73 1.46
N PHE A 54 -3.77 11.96 2.34
CA PHE A 54 -4.82 12.97 2.17
C PHE A 54 -4.92 13.89 3.39
N SER A 55 -5.23 15.18 3.19
CA SER A 55 -5.27 16.18 4.26
C SER A 55 -6.43 15.97 5.22
N ASP A 56 -7.54 15.45 4.73
CA ASP A 56 -8.80 15.29 5.48
C ASP A 56 -9.31 13.82 5.43
N PRO A 57 -8.56 12.84 5.97
CA PRO A 57 -8.86 11.41 5.87
C PRO A 57 -9.96 10.97 6.85
N LEU A 58 -11.20 11.43 6.65
CA LEU A 58 -12.33 11.22 7.56
C LEU A 58 -12.76 9.74 7.71
N ALA A 59 -12.46 8.91 6.71
CA ALA A 59 -12.82 7.49 6.72
C ALA A 59 -11.78 6.60 7.43
N ASP A 60 -10.59 7.14 7.71
CA ASP A 60 -9.46 6.39 8.22
C ASP A 60 -9.37 6.44 9.75
N GLY A 61 -8.89 5.35 10.35
CA GLY A 61 -8.57 5.31 11.78
C GLY A 61 -7.30 6.09 12.13
N PRO A 62 -7.06 6.38 13.42
CA PRO A 62 -5.99 7.28 13.88
C PRO A 62 -4.58 6.88 13.41
N VAL A 63 -4.33 5.58 13.22
CA VAL A 63 -3.04 5.07 12.72
C VAL A 63 -2.80 5.49 11.27
N ILE A 64 -3.80 5.35 10.40
CA ILE A 64 -3.70 5.71 8.97
C ILE A 64 -3.74 7.24 8.79
N GLN A 65 -4.52 7.94 9.64
CA GLN A 65 -4.47 9.40 9.69
C GLN A 65 -3.06 9.89 10.06
N LEU A 66 -2.37 9.25 11.01
CA LEU A 66 -1.01 9.60 11.40
C LEU A 66 0.00 9.36 10.27
N SER A 67 -0.04 8.19 9.62
CA SER A 67 0.88 7.89 8.50
C SER A 67 0.65 8.86 7.33
N SER A 68 -0.60 9.21 7.03
CA SER A 68 -0.94 10.21 6.01
C SER A 68 -0.38 11.58 6.35
N ASN A 69 -0.54 12.03 7.60
CA ASN A 69 0.01 13.30 8.05
C ASN A 69 1.54 13.37 7.94
N ILE A 70 2.23 12.27 8.25
CA ILE A 70 3.70 12.19 8.12
C ILE A 70 4.11 12.23 6.65
N ALA A 71 3.45 11.45 5.79
CA ALA A 71 3.71 11.46 4.35
C ALA A 71 3.47 12.83 3.70
N LEU A 72 2.41 13.55 4.10
CA LEU A 72 2.17 14.93 3.63
C LEU A 72 3.29 15.89 4.04
N LYS A 73 3.80 15.78 5.28
CA LYS A 73 4.96 16.58 5.73
C LYS A 73 6.22 16.28 4.92
N ASN A 74 6.37 15.04 4.44
CA ASN A 74 7.42 14.62 3.52
C ASN A 74 7.15 15.03 2.05
N LYS A 75 6.13 15.86 1.80
CA LYS A 75 5.72 16.38 0.49
C LYS A 75 5.30 15.28 -0.50
N ILE A 76 4.82 14.14 0.01
CA ILE A 76 4.24 13.10 -0.83
C ILE A 76 2.93 13.61 -1.43
N ASN A 77 2.78 13.40 -2.73
CA ASN A 77 1.60 13.70 -3.51
C ASN A 77 1.41 12.63 -4.60
N LEU A 78 0.41 12.81 -5.45
CA LEU A 78 0.11 11.89 -6.56
C LEU A 78 1.32 11.69 -7.47
N GLU A 79 1.96 12.77 -7.92
CA GLU A 79 3.10 12.71 -8.84
C GLU A 79 4.29 11.97 -8.23
N THR A 80 4.61 12.22 -6.97
CA THR A 80 5.73 11.53 -6.30
C THR A 80 5.42 10.07 -5.99
N THR A 81 4.15 9.69 -5.90
CA THR A 81 3.75 8.29 -5.63
C THR A 81 3.83 7.43 -6.90
N PHE A 82 3.62 8.03 -8.08
CA PHE A 82 3.69 7.31 -9.37
C PHE A 82 5.07 7.28 -10.02
N ARG A 83 6.07 7.93 -9.41
CA ARG A 83 7.47 7.93 -9.88
C ARG A 83 8.25 6.81 -9.24
#